data_AF-A0A224YNC5-F1
#
_entry.id   AF-A0A224YNC5-F1
#
_cell.length_a   1.000
_cell.length_b   1.000
_cell.length_c   1.000
_cell.angle_alpha   90.00
_cell.angle_beta   90.00
_cell.angle_gamma   90.00
#
_symmetry.space_group_name_H-M   'P 1'
#
loop_
_entity.id
_entity.type
_entity.pdbx_description
1 polymer ?
#
loop_
_entity_poly.entity_id
_entity_poly.type
_entity_poly.pdbx_seq_one_letter_code
_entity_poly.pdbx_strand_id
1 'polypeptide(L)'
;MRTKPTERSWTYFVVVLLALIPWASAVTSVAIRNPFDHLMLDLSRYQDPWLVINSTRDVYLARATGIPKNVSCVLSHYWGYEAEKETVHRSLDFNFTGESSNVSLNMSINVKYYRMKTPINLTTLDVSFTMMLPAVLPGMIDGQPYNIANYSFLVLYADKHCLLLASILEEPGAPICSLWFPENGKRRPPACCQFLFYILCGKDTNVYQPSCSRKESKLTNGNMEGQYL
;
A
#
# COMPACT_ATOMS: atom_id res chain seq x y z
N MET A 1 -27.74 -41.27 47.46
CA MET A 1 -26.88 -41.84 46.42
C MET A 1 -26.10 -40.71 45.77
N ARG A 2 -24.78 -40.64 45.99
CA ARG A 2 -23.90 -39.58 45.48
C ARG A 2 -22.87 -40.24 44.57
N THR A 3 -23.05 -40.09 43.26
CA THR A 3 -22.17 -40.67 42.24
C THR A 3 -20.85 -39.90 42.20
N LYS A 4 -19.74 -40.58 42.53
CA LYS A 4 -18.37 -40.06 42.35
C LYS A 4 -18.07 -39.97 40.84
N PRO A 5 -17.60 -38.82 40.33
CA PRO A 5 -17.13 -38.73 38.95
C PRO A 5 -15.80 -39.49 38.81
N THR A 6 -15.71 -40.27 37.74
CA THR A 6 -14.58 -41.10 37.35
C THR A 6 -13.35 -40.25 36.99
N GLU A 7 -12.30 -40.42 37.80
CA GLU A 7 -10.97 -39.78 37.74
C GLU A 7 -10.23 -39.97 36.40
N ARG A 8 -10.68 -40.90 35.55
CA ARG A 8 -10.02 -41.23 34.28
C ARG A 8 -10.27 -40.23 33.14
N SER A 9 -11.22 -39.32 33.26
CA SER A 9 -11.59 -38.39 32.18
C SER A 9 -10.75 -37.11 32.15
N TRP A 10 -10.13 -36.73 33.28
CA TRP A 10 -9.41 -35.46 33.42
C TRP A 10 -8.01 -35.52 32.80
N THR A 11 -7.35 -36.67 32.85
CA THR A 11 -6.00 -36.84 32.31
C THR A 11 -5.95 -36.72 30.78
N TYR A 12 -6.96 -37.22 30.06
CA TYR A 12 -7.01 -37.09 28.59
C TYR A 12 -7.25 -35.65 28.12
N PHE A 13 -8.09 -34.88 28.82
CA PHE A 13 -8.34 -33.48 28.47
C PHE A 13 -7.11 -32.58 28.65
N VAL A 14 -6.32 -32.82 29.71
CA VAL A 14 -5.10 -32.05 30.00
C VAL A 14 -4.00 -32.33 28.96
N VAL A 15 -3.87 -33.57 28.50
CA VAL A 15 -2.87 -33.95 27.47
C VAL A 15 -3.19 -33.34 26.11
N VAL A 16 -4.46 -33.28 25.71
CA VAL A 16 -4.87 -32.65 24.43
C VAL A 16 -4.67 -31.13 24.46
N LEU A 17 -4.96 -30.46 25.58
CA LEU A 17 -4.71 -29.02 25.75
C LEU A 17 -3.20 -28.68 25.75
N LEU A 18 -2.37 -29.50 26.39
CA LEU A 18 -0.91 -29.31 26.40
C LEU A 18 -0.27 -29.58 25.03
N ALA A 19 -0.85 -30.43 24.20
CA ALA A 19 -0.38 -30.67 22.83
C ALA A 19 -0.75 -29.53 21.85
N LEU A 20 -1.80 -28.76 22.14
CA LEU A 20 -2.24 -27.62 21.30
C LEU A 20 -1.51 -26.31 21.61
N ILE A 21 -0.99 -26.14 22.84
CA ILE A 21 -0.19 -24.98 23.23
C ILE A 21 1.07 -24.78 22.37
N PRO A 22 1.88 -25.81 22.04
CA PRO A 22 3.04 -25.63 21.17
C PRO A 22 2.67 -25.37 19.70
N TRP A 23 1.47 -25.75 19.23
CA TRP A 23 0.99 -25.37 17.90
C TRP A 23 0.61 -23.89 17.82
N ALA A 24 0.10 -23.31 18.91
CA ALA A 24 -0.28 -21.89 18.93
C ALA A 24 0.92 -20.95 19.02
N SER A 25 2.02 -21.36 19.67
CA SER A 25 3.21 -20.52 19.86
C SER A 25 4.23 -20.59 18.72
N ALA A 26 4.16 -21.60 17.85
CA ALA A 26 5.04 -21.69 16.67
C ALA A 26 4.62 -20.75 15.52
N VAL A 27 3.40 -20.19 15.54
CA VAL A 27 2.87 -19.36 14.43
C VAL A 27 3.25 -17.89 14.56
N THR A 28 3.74 -17.42 15.72
CA THR A 28 3.91 -15.98 15.98
C THR A 28 5.27 -15.40 15.57
N SER A 29 6.26 -16.21 15.17
CA SER A 29 7.65 -15.72 15.03
C SER A 29 8.27 -15.79 13.62
N VAL A 30 7.63 -16.43 12.64
CA VAL A 30 8.24 -16.65 11.30
C VAL A 30 7.93 -15.54 10.28
N ALA A 31 6.95 -14.67 10.53
CA ALA A 31 6.49 -13.69 9.54
C ALA A 31 7.37 -12.43 9.41
N ILE A 32 8.44 -12.27 10.21
CA ILE A 32 9.10 -10.97 10.39
C ILE A 32 10.11 -10.63 9.26
N ARG A 33 10.65 -11.61 8.51
CA ARG A 33 11.63 -11.33 7.44
C ARG A 33 11.10 -11.54 6.03
N ASN A 34 10.31 -12.58 5.79
CA ASN A 34 9.49 -12.79 4.60
C ASN A 34 8.81 -14.16 4.79
N PRO A 35 7.47 -14.24 4.86
CA PRO A 35 6.77 -15.50 5.15
C PRO A 35 6.98 -16.58 4.07
N PHE A 36 7.60 -16.23 2.95
CA PHE A 36 7.91 -17.15 1.85
C PHE A 36 9.36 -17.63 1.82
N ASP A 37 10.22 -17.25 2.78
CA ASP A 37 11.65 -17.63 2.77
C ASP A 37 11.91 -19.14 2.77
N HIS A 38 10.98 -19.93 3.30
CA HIS A 38 11.09 -21.39 3.33
C HIS A 38 10.44 -22.09 2.13
N LEU A 39 9.72 -21.34 1.29
CA LEU A 39 9.08 -21.87 0.09
C LEU A 39 10.02 -21.63 -1.09
N MET A 40 10.60 -22.71 -1.65
CA MET A 40 11.32 -22.64 -2.94
C MET A 40 10.32 -22.44 -4.09
N LEU A 41 9.65 -21.30 -4.09
CA LEU A 41 8.66 -20.90 -5.07
C LEU A 41 9.13 -19.61 -5.74
N ASP A 42 9.24 -19.62 -7.06
CA ASP A 42 9.56 -18.40 -7.80
C ASP A 42 8.34 -17.48 -7.82
N LEU A 43 8.39 -16.44 -6.98
CA LEU A 43 7.37 -15.40 -6.87
C LEU A 43 7.69 -14.15 -7.69
N SER A 44 8.79 -14.14 -8.47
CA SER A 44 9.28 -12.94 -9.17
C SER A 44 8.21 -12.30 -10.05
N ARG A 45 7.39 -13.11 -10.72
CA ARG A 45 6.26 -12.65 -11.56
C ARG A 45 5.15 -11.91 -10.79
N TYR A 46 5.07 -12.12 -9.49
CA TYR A 46 4.12 -11.47 -8.59
C TYR A 46 4.80 -10.37 -7.75
N GLN A 47 6.02 -9.99 -8.09
CA GLN A 47 6.77 -8.91 -7.45
C GLN A 47 7.20 -7.85 -8.45
N ASP A 48 6.61 -7.84 -9.65
CA ASP A 48 6.80 -6.78 -10.63
C ASP A 48 5.67 -5.73 -10.54
N PRO A 49 5.95 -4.52 -10.00
CA PRO A 49 4.94 -3.49 -9.78
C PRO A 49 4.54 -2.75 -11.05
N TRP A 50 5.22 -2.98 -12.18
CA TRP A 50 5.14 -2.14 -13.38
C TRP A 50 3.71 -1.93 -13.89
N LEU A 51 2.91 -3.00 -13.90
CA LEU A 51 1.52 -2.98 -14.40
C LEU A 51 0.58 -2.08 -13.58
N VAL A 52 0.94 -1.76 -12.34
CA VAL A 52 0.17 -0.85 -11.48
C VAL A 52 0.73 0.56 -11.55
N ILE A 53 2.05 0.71 -11.36
CA ILE A 53 2.66 2.05 -11.23
C ILE A 53 2.63 2.83 -12.54
N ASN A 54 2.83 2.16 -13.68
CA ASN A 54 2.82 2.78 -15.01
C ASN A 54 1.43 2.76 -15.67
N SER A 55 0.38 2.43 -14.91
CA SER A 55 -1.00 2.51 -15.40
C SER A 55 -1.45 3.97 -15.50
N THR A 56 -2.08 4.34 -16.61
CA THR A 56 -2.68 5.68 -16.76
C THR A 56 -3.94 5.87 -15.90
N ARG A 57 -4.46 4.80 -15.29
CA ARG A 57 -5.61 4.87 -14.38
C ARG A 57 -5.21 5.44 -13.03
N ASP A 58 -6.17 6.05 -12.35
CA ASP A 58 -6.03 6.40 -10.95
C ASP A 58 -5.80 5.13 -10.13
N VAL A 59 -4.92 5.21 -9.13
CA VAL A 59 -4.59 4.11 -8.23
C VAL A 59 -4.99 4.51 -6.82
N TYR A 60 -5.86 3.74 -6.18
CA TYR A 60 -6.42 4.06 -4.87
C TYR A 60 -5.74 3.26 -3.77
N LEU A 61 -5.53 3.89 -2.61
CA LEU A 61 -5.11 3.19 -1.40
C LEU A 61 -6.34 2.58 -0.73
N ALA A 62 -6.46 1.25 -0.77
CA ALA A 62 -7.52 0.53 -0.10
C ALA A 62 -7.34 0.51 1.42
N ARG A 63 -6.16 0.05 1.85
CA ARG A 63 -5.84 -0.33 3.22
C ARG A 63 -4.40 0.03 3.53
N ALA A 64 -4.15 0.47 4.75
CA ALA A 64 -2.80 0.68 5.24
C ALA A 64 -2.71 0.42 6.74
N THR A 65 -1.54 0.01 7.21
CA THR A 65 -1.15 0.08 8.62
C THR A 65 -0.38 1.38 8.86
N GLY A 66 -0.34 1.87 10.10
CA GLY A 66 0.47 3.05 10.46
C GLY A 66 -0.01 4.40 9.90
N ILE A 67 -1.13 4.46 9.17
CA ILE A 67 -1.68 5.71 8.65
C ILE A 67 -2.55 6.45 9.72
N PRO A 68 -2.46 7.78 9.83
CA PRO A 68 -3.35 8.56 10.69
C PRO A 68 -4.83 8.37 10.34
N LYS A 69 -5.70 8.25 11.35
CA LYS A 69 -7.14 8.00 11.16
C LYS A 69 -7.91 9.13 10.48
N ASN A 70 -7.34 10.33 10.47
CA ASN A 70 -7.93 11.49 9.80
C ASN A 70 -7.59 11.53 8.31
N VAL A 71 -6.73 10.65 7.78
CA VAL A 71 -6.44 10.62 6.34
C VAL A 71 -7.46 9.73 5.63
N SER A 72 -8.03 10.23 4.54
CA SER A 72 -9.00 9.52 3.73
C SER A 72 -8.85 9.84 2.24
N CYS A 73 -9.48 9.02 1.39
CA CYS A 73 -9.54 9.23 -0.05
C CYS A 73 -8.17 9.39 -0.72
N VAL A 74 -7.20 8.63 -0.24
CA VAL A 74 -5.85 8.61 -0.80
C VAL A 74 -5.87 7.95 -2.18
N LEU A 75 -5.43 8.68 -3.20
CA LEU A 75 -5.32 8.21 -4.58
C LEU A 75 -4.06 8.74 -5.23
N SER A 76 -3.72 8.17 -6.37
CA SER A 76 -2.59 8.57 -7.17
C SER A 76 -2.95 8.68 -8.65
N HIS A 77 -2.68 9.84 -9.24
CA HIS A 77 -2.92 10.13 -10.65
C HIS A 77 -1.64 10.05 -11.47
N TYR A 78 -1.67 9.40 -12.64
CA TYR A 78 -0.52 9.33 -13.55
C TYR A 78 -0.39 10.62 -14.37
N TRP A 79 0.83 11.12 -14.56
CA TRP A 79 1.03 12.25 -15.47
C TRP A 79 2.27 12.14 -16.37
N GLY A 80 3.15 11.15 -16.17
CA GLY A 80 4.25 10.94 -17.10
C GLY A 80 5.15 9.75 -16.78
N TYR A 81 6.00 9.42 -17.75
CA TYR A 81 7.08 8.44 -17.61
C TYR A 81 8.32 8.96 -18.34
N GLU A 82 9.44 9.00 -17.62
CA GLU A 82 10.75 9.37 -18.16
C GLU A 82 11.56 8.10 -18.42
N ALA A 83 11.66 7.71 -19.69
CA ALA A 83 12.30 6.47 -20.11
C ALA A 83 13.80 6.43 -19.76
N GLU A 84 14.51 7.54 -19.92
CA GLU A 84 15.95 7.63 -19.65
C GLU A 84 16.31 7.32 -18.19
N LYS A 85 15.42 7.69 -17.25
CA LYS A 85 15.60 7.45 -15.82
C LYS A 85 14.77 6.29 -15.29
N GLU A 86 14.05 5.60 -16.17
CA GLU A 86 13.08 4.56 -15.81
C GLU A 86 12.16 4.98 -14.65
N THR A 87 11.66 6.22 -14.70
CA THR A 87 10.95 6.86 -13.59
C THR A 87 9.53 7.21 -13.99
N VAL A 88 8.55 6.74 -13.23
CA VAL A 88 7.14 7.06 -13.41
C VAL A 88 6.76 8.23 -12.52
N HIS A 89 6.08 9.22 -13.08
CA HIS A 89 5.62 10.38 -12.36
C HIS A 89 4.11 10.33 -12.13
N ARG A 90 3.73 10.51 -10.87
CA ARG A 90 2.34 10.49 -10.40
C ARG A 90 2.09 11.59 -9.37
N SER A 91 0.85 11.84 -9.02
CA SER A 91 0.48 12.58 -7.81
C SER A 91 0.19 11.62 -6.66
N LEU A 92 0.21 12.13 -5.43
CA LEU A 92 -0.40 11.54 -4.24
C LEU A 92 -1.41 12.56 -3.70
N ASP A 93 -2.68 12.28 -3.88
CA ASP A 93 -3.79 13.13 -3.48
C ASP A 93 -4.50 12.51 -2.27
N PHE A 94 -4.81 13.30 -1.25
CA PHE A 94 -5.51 12.82 -0.05
C PHE A 94 -6.21 13.94 0.71
N ASN A 95 -7.15 13.55 1.57
CA ASN A 95 -7.96 14.47 2.35
C ASN A 95 -7.76 14.24 3.84
N PHE A 96 -7.80 15.32 4.61
CA PHE A 96 -7.91 15.26 6.06
C PHE A 96 -9.37 15.43 6.50
N THR A 97 -9.87 14.49 7.30
CA THR A 97 -11.19 14.56 7.91
C THR A 97 -11.28 15.81 8.77
N GLY A 98 -12.21 16.70 8.44
CA GLY A 98 -12.42 17.98 9.12
C GLY A 98 -11.80 19.19 8.42
N GLU A 99 -11.01 18.98 7.36
CA GLU A 99 -10.51 20.05 6.48
C GLU A 99 -11.21 20.03 5.13
N SER A 100 -11.40 21.21 4.54
CA SER A 100 -12.01 21.37 3.21
C SER A 100 -10.99 21.30 2.07
N SER A 101 -9.71 21.42 2.37
CA SER A 101 -8.63 21.39 1.40
C SER A 101 -8.12 19.97 1.16
N ASN A 102 -8.12 19.56 -0.12
CA ASN A 102 -7.42 18.36 -0.54
C ASN A 102 -5.92 18.69 -0.65
N VAL A 103 -5.07 17.78 -0.19
CA VAL A 103 -3.62 17.90 -0.34
C VAL A 103 -3.19 17.06 -1.55
N SER A 104 -2.29 17.61 -2.36
CA SER A 104 -1.71 16.92 -3.51
C SER A 104 -0.20 17.11 -3.49
N LEU A 105 0.54 16.00 -3.59
CA LEU A 105 2.00 15.96 -3.68
C LEU A 105 2.40 15.35 -5.01
N ASN A 106 3.48 15.85 -5.60
CA ASN A 106 4.07 15.19 -6.77
C ASN A 106 4.96 14.05 -6.30
N MET A 107 4.86 12.88 -6.91
CA MET A 107 5.72 11.75 -6.62
C MET A 107 6.38 11.18 -7.87
N SER A 108 7.64 10.80 -7.71
CA SER A 108 8.43 10.09 -8.72
C SER A 108 8.75 8.70 -8.19
N ILE A 109 8.53 7.69 -9.02
CA ILE A 109 8.59 6.28 -8.64
C ILE A 109 9.59 5.56 -9.55
N ASN A 110 10.56 4.88 -8.95
CA ASN A 110 11.53 4.06 -9.65
C ASN A 110 11.53 2.63 -9.08
N VAL A 111 11.68 1.63 -9.96
CA VAL A 111 11.70 0.21 -9.55
C VAL A 111 13.14 -0.25 -9.49
N LYS A 112 13.53 -0.88 -8.37
CA LYS A 112 14.85 -1.47 -8.20
C LYS A 112 14.73 -2.97 -8.00
N TYR A 113 15.49 -3.72 -8.80
CA TYR A 113 15.56 -5.17 -8.72
C TYR A 113 16.89 -5.57 -8.08
N TYR A 114 16.86 -5.93 -6.81
CA TYR A 114 18.04 -6.42 -6.10
C TYR A 114 18.15 -7.94 -6.26
N ARG A 115 19.17 -8.38 -7.00
CA ARG A 115 19.58 -9.78 -7.04
C ARG A 115 20.57 -10.06 -5.92
N MET A 116 20.11 -10.59 -4.79
CA MET A 116 21.05 -11.15 -3.82
C MET A 116 21.52 -12.53 -4.29
N LYS A 117 22.75 -12.92 -3.95
CA LYS A 117 23.19 -14.32 -4.07
C LYS A 117 22.32 -15.13 -3.13
N THR A 118 21.28 -15.78 -3.68
CA THR A 118 20.40 -16.83 -3.12
C THR A 118 20.13 -16.80 -1.60
N PRO A 119 18.87 -16.77 -1.16
CA PRO A 119 17.71 -17.26 -1.92
C PRO A 119 16.76 -16.18 -2.47
N ILE A 120 17.01 -14.88 -2.28
CA ILE A 120 15.94 -13.88 -2.47
C ILE A 120 16.30 -12.82 -3.51
N ASN A 121 15.53 -12.78 -4.60
CA ASN A 121 15.41 -11.60 -5.46
C ASN A 121 14.40 -10.66 -4.79
N LEU A 122 14.81 -9.43 -4.48
CA LEU A 122 13.95 -8.44 -3.84
C LEU A 122 13.65 -7.32 -4.85
N THR A 123 12.37 -7.09 -5.10
CA THR A 123 11.92 -5.90 -5.84
C THR A 123 11.54 -4.82 -4.84
N THR A 124 12.16 -3.64 -4.96
CA THR A 124 11.79 -2.47 -4.16
C THR A 124 11.29 -1.35 -5.05
N LEU A 125 10.44 -0.52 -4.47
CA LEU A 125 9.89 0.68 -5.06
C LEU A 125 10.47 1.89 -4.35
N ASP A 126 11.27 2.68 -5.04
CA ASP A 126 11.79 3.94 -4.54
C ASP A 126 10.85 5.06 -4.94
N VAL A 127 10.38 5.80 -3.95
CA VAL A 127 9.41 6.88 -4.09
C VAL A 127 9.99 8.16 -3.54
N SER A 128 10.07 9.18 -4.40
CA SER A 128 10.47 10.53 -4.04
C SER A 128 9.26 11.44 -4.08
N PHE A 129 8.98 12.15 -3.00
CA PHE A 129 7.94 13.17 -2.93
C PHE A 129 8.53 14.55 -3.13
N THR A 130 7.86 15.34 -3.97
CA THR A 130 8.23 16.71 -4.29
C THR A 130 7.03 17.64 -4.13
N MET A 131 7.30 18.87 -3.75
CA MET A 131 6.29 19.91 -3.61
C MET A 131 6.80 21.23 -4.20
N MET A 132 5.90 21.99 -4.83
CA MET A 132 6.19 23.37 -5.20
C MET A 132 5.93 24.26 -3.99
N LEU A 133 6.98 24.89 -3.49
CA LEU A 133 6.91 25.86 -2.41
C LEU A 133 7.15 27.26 -2.99
N PRO A 134 6.36 28.27 -2.60
CA PRO A 134 6.72 29.65 -2.90
C PRO A 134 8.09 29.95 -2.31
N ALA A 135 8.87 30.82 -2.95
CA ALA A 135 10.20 31.18 -2.47
C ALA A 135 10.13 32.03 -1.19
N VAL A 136 9.90 31.37 -0.04
CA VAL A 136 9.79 32.02 1.28
C VAL A 136 11.10 31.97 2.07
N LEU A 137 12.04 31.12 1.68
CA LEU A 137 13.33 30.95 2.36
C LEU A 137 14.50 31.41 1.47
N PRO A 138 15.57 32.01 2.05
CA PRO A 138 16.77 32.35 1.31
C PRO A 138 17.37 31.11 0.63
N GLY A 139 17.60 31.21 -0.68
CA GLY A 139 18.08 30.08 -1.50
C GLY A 139 16.99 29.27 -2.18
N MET A 140 15.70 29.58 -1.96
CA MET A 140 14.62 29.03 -2.77
C MET A 140 14.44 29.79 -4.09
N ILE A 141 14.23 29.04 -5.18
CA ILE A 141 13.92 29.54 -6.51
C ILE A 141 12.44 29.28 -6.74
N ASP A 142 11.70 30.35 -7.01
CA ASP A 142 10.27 30.26 -7.23
C ASP A 142 9.95 29.35 -8.42
N GLY A 143 8.94 28.51 -8.26
CA GLY A 143 8.52 27.55 -9.29
C GLY A 143 9.39 26.28 -9.43
N GLN A 144 10.42 26.08 -8.59
CA GLN A 144 11.17 24.80 -8.58
C GLN A 144 10.54 23.77 -7.62
N PRO A 145 10.44 22.49 -8.02
CA PRO A 145 9.99 21.43 -7.14
C PRO A 145 11.09 21.05 -6.13
N TYR A 146 10.73 21.02 -4.84
CA TYR A 146 11.62 20.61 -3.75
C TYR A 146 11.32 19.19 -3.31
N ASN A 147 12.37 18.38 -3.15
CA ASN A 147 12.27 17.04 -2.56
C ASN A 147 12.02 17.16 -1.05
N ILE A 148 10.91 16.61 -0.58
CA ILE A 148 10.50 16.66 0.82
C ILE A 148 10.71 15.33 1.55
N ALA A 149 10.71 14.21 0.83
CA ALA A 149 10.90 12.89 1.41
C ALA A 149 11.27 11.86 0.34
N ASN A 150 12.05 10.86 0.74
CA ASN A 150 12.36 9.69 -0.06
C ASN A 150 12.07 8.44 0.77
N TYR A 151 11.38 7.48 0.18
CA TYR A 151 11.03 6.21 0.81
C TYR A 151 11.33 5.06 -0.14
N SER A 152 11.70 3.92 0.44
CA SER A 152 11.84 2.66 -0.28
C SER A 152 10.90 1.63 0.34
N PHE A 153 10.11 0.97 -0.52
CA PHE A 153 9.14 -0.03 -0.11
C PHE A 153 9.46 -1.37 -0.75
N LEU A 154 9.32 -2.46 0.00
CA LEU A 154 9.36 -3.82 -0.54
C LEU A 154 8.06 -4.12 -1.28
N VAL A 155 8.16 -4.70 -2.48
CA VAL A 155 7.00 -5.21 -3.22
C VAL A 155 6.68 -6.62 -2.72
N LEU A 156 5.65 -6.75 -1.89
CA LEU A 156 5.21 -8.06 -1.37
C LEU A 156 4.39 -8.83 -2.40
N TYR A 157 3.54 -8.14 -3.14
CA TYR A 157 2.71 -8.70 -4.21
C TYR A 157 2.34 -7.62 -5.21
N ALA A 158 2.37 -7.95 -6.50
CA ALA A 158 1.93 -7.09 -7.57
C ALA A 158 1.34 -7.92 -8.70
N ASP A 159 0.18 -7.48 -9.19
CA ASP A 159 -0.39 -7.92 -10.45
C ASP A 159 -1.13 -6.74 -11.12
N LYS A 160 -1.82 -7.00 -12.24
CA LYS A 160 -2.58 -5.94 -12.93
C LYS A 160 -3.77 -5.38 -12.14
N HIS A 161 -4.11 -5.96 -10.98
CA HIS A 161 -5.28 -5.63 -10.19
C HIS A 161 -4.96 -4.98 -8.84
N CYS A 162 -3.78 -5.23 -8.28
CA CYS A 162 -3.35 -4.59 -7.03
C CYS A 162 -1.83 -4.62 -6.84
N LEU A 163 -1.37 -3.73 -5.94
CA LEU A 163 0.00 -3.62 -5.49
C LEU A 163 0.03 -3.60 -3.97
N LEU A 164 0.78 -4.52 -3.37
CA LEU A 164 0.99 -4.65 -1.94
C LEU A 164 2.44 -4.27 -1.62
N LEU A 165 2.59 -3.22 -0.82
CA LEU A 165 3.89 -2.69 -0.41
C LEU A 165 4.08 -2.86 1.09
N ALA A 166 5.33 -3.02 1.52
CA ALA A 166 5.73 -2.99 2.92
C ALA A 166 6.94 -2.05 3.13
N SER A 167 7.01 -1.41 4.30
CA SER A 167 8.21 -0.69 4.73
C SER A 167 9.36 -1.66 4.94
N ILE A 168 10.55 -1.27 4.51
CA ILE A 168 11.79 -1.96 4.88
C ILE A 168 12.08 -1.59 6.35
N LEU A 169 11.86 -2.52 7.27
CA LEU A 169 12.13 -2.29 8.69
C LEU A 169 13.61 -2.57 9.01
N GLU A 170 14.27 -1.63 9.66
CA GLU A 170 15.62 -1.82 10.21
C GLU A 170 15.60 -2.42 11.62
N GLU A 171 14.49 -2.26 12.35
CA GLU A 171 14.30 -2.74 13.73
C GLU A 171 13.14 -3.76 13.85
N PRO A 172 13.14 -4.60 14.91
CA PRO A 172 12.07 -5.56 15.13
C PRO A 172 10.72 -4.85 15.35
N GLY A 173 9.81 -5.02 14.40
CA GLY A 173 8.46 -4.46 14.42
C GLY A 173 7.58 -5.11 13.35
N ALA A 174 6.28 -4.79 13.37
CA ALA A 174 5.38 -5.17 12.29
C ALA A 174 5.57 -4.19 11.11
N PRO A 175 5.75 -4.67 9.87
CA PRO A 175 5.97 -3.78 8.73
C PRO A 175 4.75 -2.88 8.50
N ILE A 176 5.01 -1.63 8.12
CA ILE A 176 3.97 -0.73 7.63
C ILE A 176 3.62 -1.18 6.22
N CYS A 177 2.39 -1.64 6.02
CA CYS A 177 1.91 -2.13 4.74
C CYS A 177 0.91 -1.19 4.10
N SER A 178 0.84 -1.22 2.77
CA SER A 178 -0.19 -0.53 2.01
C SER A 178 -0.69 -1.38 0.84
N LEU A 179 -2.01 -1.43 0.65
CA LEU A 179 -2.67 -2.08 -0.47
C LEU A 179 -3.24 -1.04 -1.43
N TRP A 180 -2.72 -1.05 -2.64
CA TRP A 180 -3.12 -0.17 -3.73
C TRP A 180 -3.85 -0.96 -4.81
N PHE A 181 -4.80 -0.34 -5.49
CA PHE A 181 -5.48 -0.95 -6.63
C PHE A 181 -5.81 0.10 -7.70
N PRO A 182 -5.56 -0.18 -8.99
CA PRO A 182 -6.02 0.66 -10.07
C PRO A 182 -7.54 0.77 -10.09
N GLU A 183 -8.05 1.91 -10.57
CA GLU A 183 -9.47 2.10 -10.77
C GLU A 183 -10.06 0.95 -11.58
N ASN A 184 -11.14 0.41 -11.05
CA ASN A 184 -11.92 -0.63 -11.67
C ASN A 184 -13.40 -0.25 -11.59
N GLY A 185 -14.21 -0.74 -12.53
CA GLY A 185 -15.65 -0.43 -12.56
C GLY A 185 -16.42 -0.88 -11.31
N LYS A 186 -15.81 -1.67 -10.42
CA LYS A 186 -16.40 -2.10 -9.14
C LYS A 186 -16.01 -1.20 -7.96
N ARG A 187 -15.07 -0.26 -8.16
CA ARG A 187 -14.57 0.69 -7.15
C ARG A 187 -14.19 0.03 -5.82
N ARG A 188 -13.51 -1.12 -5.88
CA ARG A 188 -13.03 -1.85 -4.69
C ARG A 188 -11.88 -2.79 -5.04
N PRO A 189 -10.96 -3.05 -4.10
CA PRO A 189 -9.87 -3.99 -4.33
C PRO A 189 -10.40 -5.44 -4.47
N PRO A 190 -9.78 -6.29 -5.31
CA PRO A 190 -10.13 -7.70 -5.41
C PRO A 190 -10.03 -8.43 -4.06
N ALA A 191 -10.89 -9.42 -3.84
CA ALA A 191 -10.89 -10.19 -2.60
C ALA A 191 -9.56 -10.92 -2.35
N CYS A 192 -8.90 -11.41 -3.40
CA CYS A 192 -7.58 -12.05 -3.31
C CYS A 192 -6.53 -11.11 -2.73
N CYS A 193 -6.48 -9.86 -3.22
CA CYS A 193 -5.54 -8.85 -2.72
C CYS A 193 -5.82 -8.48 -1.26
N GLN A 194 -7.09 -8.38 -0.87
CA GLN A 194 -7.47 -8.12 0.52
C GLN A 194 -7.09 -9.28 1.45
N PHE A 195 -7.27 -10.52 0.99
CA PHE A 195 -6.86 -11.71 1.72
C PHE A 195 -5.33 -11.76 1.91
N LEU A 196 -4.56 -11.51 0.84
CA LEU A 196 -3.10 -11.44 0.91
C LEU A 196 -2.63 -10.36 1.88
N PHE A 197 -3.22 -9.16 1.82
CA PHE A 197 -2.93 -8.10 2.77
C PHE A 197 -3.17 -8.57 4.22
N TYR A 198 -4.30 -9.21 4.51
CA TYR A 198 -4.63 -9.66 5.87
C TYR A 198 -3.62 -10.70 6.41
N ILE A 199 -3.22 -11.65 5.57
CA ILE A 199 -2.27 -12.70 5.96
C ILE A 199 -0.85 -12.14 6.14
N LEU A 200 -0.44 -11.18 5.30
CA LEU A 200 0.94 -10.67 5.30
C LEU A 200 1.15 -9.49 6.26
N CYS A 201 0.11 -8.70 6.51
CA CYS A 201 0.22 -7.41 7.21
C CYS A 201 -0.67 -7.30 8.46
N GLY A 202 -1.60 -8.24 8.67
CA GLY A 202 -2.45 -8.28 9.85
C GLY A 202 -3.49 -7.14 9.91
N LYS A 203 -3.76 -6.64 11.12
CA LYS A 203 -4.84 -5.69 11.40
C LYS A 203 -4.54 -4.29 10.87
N ASP A 204 -5.51 -3.67 10.22
CA ASP A 204 -5.34 -2.45 9.43
C ASP A 204 -6.41 -1.38 9.66
N THR A 205 -6.22 -0.26 8.95
CA THR A 205 -7.21 0.81 8.77
C THR A 205 -7.65 0.83 7.31
N ASN A 206 -8.96 0.79 7.07
CA ASN A 206 -9.53 1.05 5.74
C ASN A 206 -9.38 2.54 5.41
N VAL A 207 -8.72 2.85 4.29
CA VAL A 207 -8.48 4.24 3.84
C VAL A 207 -9.42 4.63 2.70
N TYR A 208 -9.81 3.64 1.88
CA TYR A 208 -10.74 3.86 0.78
C TYR A 208 -12.19 3.85 1.23
N GLN A 209 -12.97 4.80 0.71
CA GLN A 209 -14.43 4.81 0.79
C GLN A 209 -15.03 4.97 -0.61
N PRO A 210 -16.19 4.37 -0.92
CA PRO A 210 -16.84 4.51 -2.23
C PRO A 210 -17.11 5.97 -2.66
N SER A 211 -17.24 6.86 -1.68
CA SER A 211 -17.41 8.31 -1.85
C SER A 211 -16.17 9.03 -2.39
N CYS A 212 -14.98 8.42 -2.35
CA CYS A 212 -13.71 9.01 -2.77
C CYS A 212 -13.53 9.16 -4.30
N SER A 213 -14.62 9.13 -5.06
CA SER A 213 -14.56 9.30 -6.52
C SER A 213 -14.32 10.76 -6.85
N ARG A 214 -13.34 11.04 -7.72
CA ARG A 214 -13.14 12.39 -8.27
C ARG A 214 -14.42 12.78 -9.00
N LYS A 215 -15.06 13.88 -8.61
CA LYS A 215 -16.05 14.52 -9.48
C LYS A 215 -15.23 15.09 -10.63
N GLU A 216 -15.46 14.62 -11.85
CA GLU A 216 -14.97 15.34 -13.03
C GLU A 216 -15.48 16.78 -12.90
N SER A 217 -14.55 17.74 -12.83
CA SER A 217 -14.90 19.12 -13.11
C SER A 217 -15.44 19.12 -14.52
N LYS A 218 -16.77 19.24 -14.66
CA LYS A 218 -17.38 19.61 -15.93
C LYS A 218 -16.66 20.87 -16.37
N LEU A 219 -15.80 20.75 -17.38
CA LEU A 219 -15.44 21.87 -18.21
C LEU A 219 -16.75 22.29 -18.86
N THR A 220 -17.49 23.18 -18.20
CA THR A 220 -18.60 23.87 -18.84
C THR A 220 -17.96 24.75 -19.89
N ASN A 221 -17.93 24.24 -21.13
CA ASN A 221 -17.92 25.08 -22.33
C ASN A 221 -19.14 26.00 -22.22
N GLY A 222 -18.95 27.17 -21.61
CA GLY A 222 -19.91 28.25 -21.61
C GLY A 222 -19.79 29.02 -22.92
N ASN A 223 -20.76 28.78 -23.79
CA ASN A 223 -21.31 29.69 -24.80
C ASN A 223 -20.37 30.71 -25.47
N MET A 224 -19.94 30.39 -26.70
CA MET A 224 -19.99 31.36 -27.78
C MET A 224 -21.37 31.25 -28.46
N GLU A 225 -22.32 32.07 -28.01
CA GLU A 225 -23.44 32.53 -28.82
C GLU A 225 -23.41 34.06 -28.78
N GLY A 226 -23.35 34.67 -29.95
CA GLY A 226 -23.36 36.12 -30.10
C GLY A 226 -24.76 36.71 -29.90
N GLN A 227 -24.82 38.04 -29.75
CA GLN A 227 -25.52 38.96 -30.65
C GLN A 227 -25.77 40.34 -29.98
N TYR A 228 -25.25 41.36 -30.67
CA TYR A 228 -25.74 42.74 -30.82
C TYR A 228 -25.97 43.65 -29.59
N LEU A 229 -25.10 44.66 -29.43
CA LEU A 229 -25.33 46.05 -29.88
C LEU A 229 -24.00 46.79 -30.03
#